data_AF-A0A942C524-F1
#
_entry.id   AF-A0A942C524-F1
#
_cell.length_a   1.000
_cell.length_b   1.000
_cell.length_c   1.000
_cell.angle_alpha   90.00
_cell.angle_beta   90.00
_cell.angle_gamma   90.00
#
_symmetry.space_group_name_H-M   'P 1'
#
loop_
_entity.id
_entity.type
_entity.pdbx_description
1 polymer ?
#
loop_
_entity_poly.entity_id
_entity_poly.type
_entity_poly.pdbx_seq_one_letter_code
_entity_poly.pdbx_strand_id
1 'polypeptide(L)'
;MDNADWDIRREGHRWTREEFERRIYQAPEKIEFVGGIFDGERQRITVLAMLLENLGIDKAVQLGNPADWKAAIDDLLQSKQGNNK
;
A
#
# COMPACT_ATOMS: atom_id res chain seq x y z
N MET A 1 -10.99 4.96 8.37
CA MET A 1 -9.60 5.19 7.93
C MET A 1 -9.61 6.53 7.24
N ASP A 2 -8.75 7.47 7.61
CA ASP A 2 -8.47 8.58 6.70
C ASP A 2 -7.96 7.94 5.43
N ASN A 3 -8.81 7.95 4.38
CA ASN A 3 -8.42 7.61 3.03
C ASN A 3 -7.43 8.68 2.60
N ALA A 4 -6.17 8.56 3.04
CA ALA A 4 -5.09 9.22 2.33
C ALA A 4 -5.24 8.75 0.89
N ASP A 5 -5.52 9.70 0.00
CA ASP A 5 -5.74 9.44 -1.41
C ASP A 5 -4.37 9.00 -1.98
N TRP A 6 -4.15 7.69 -1.99
CA TRP A 6 -2.93 7.07 -2.51
C TRP A 6 -3.13 6.86 -4.00
N ASP A 7 -2.30 7.49 -4.80
CA ASP A 7 -2.29 7.39 -6.25
C ASP A 7 -1.43 6.19 -6.67
N ILE A 8 -1.89 5.00 -6.30
CA ILE A 8 -1.22 3.74 -6.62
C ILE A 8 -1.64 3.30 -8.02
N ARG A 9 -0.67 3.29 -8.92
CA ARG A 9 -0.84 2.95 -10.33
C ARG A 9 -0.10 1.66 -10.69
N ARG A 10 -0.30 1.17 -11.92
CA ARG A 10 0.39 -0.01 -12.43
C ARG A 10 1.91 0.17 -12.46
N GLU A 11 2.35 1.28 -13.02
CA GLU A 11 3.74 1.73 -12.97
C GLU A 11 3.90 2.74 -11.83
N GLY A 12 4.98 2.62 -11.07
CA GLY A 12 5.32 3.58 -10.04
C GLY A 12 5.75 4.90 -10.64
N HIS A 13 5.70 5.95 -9.83
CA HIS A 13 6.23 7.26 -10.21
C HIS A 13 7.11 7.81 -9.11
N ARG A 14 8.14 8.56 -9.50
CA ARG A 14 8.90 9.34 -8.54
C ARG A 14 8.05 10.52 -8.09
N TRP A 15 7.95 10.71 -6.78
CA TRP A 15 7.27 11.87 -6.24
C TRP A 15 7.91 13.18 -6.69
N THR A 16 7.04 14.12 -7.02
CA THR A 16 7.34 15.55 -7.05
C THR A 16 7.72 16.05 -5.66
N ARG A 17 8.23 17.28 -5.59
CA ARG A 17 8.58 17.89 -4.30
C ARG A 17 7.35 18.05 -3.40
N GLU A 18 6.24 18.46 -3.99
CA GLU A 18 4.97 18.71 -3.31
C GLU A 18 4.39 17.40 -2.74
N GLU A 19 4.47 16.31 -3.51
CA GLU A 19 4.08 14.99 -3.05
C GLU A 19 4.98 14.49 -1.93
N PHE A 20 6.30 14.66 -2.07
CA PHE A 20 7.25 14.31 -1.02
C PHE A 20 6.93 15.05 0.29
N GLU A 21 6.76 16.37 0.25
CA GLU A 21 6.43 17.18 1.42
C GLU A 21 5.10 16.75 2.06
N ARG A 22 4.09 16.36 1.26
CA ARG A 22 2.83 15.83 1.78
C ARG A 22 2.99 14.45 2.45
N ARG A 23 3.84 13.59 1.90
CA ARG A 23 3.99 12.19 2.30
C ARG A 23 4.93 12.01 3.50
N ILE A 24 5.96 12.86 3.65
CA ILE A 24 6.95 12.69 4.74
C ILE A 24 6.34 12.83 6.14
N TYR A 25 5.28 13.63 6.29
CA TYR A 25 4.57 13.78 7.56
C TYR A 25 3.65 12.59 7.89
N GLN A 26 3.42 11.69 6.93
CA GLN A 26 2.65 10.46 7.12
C GLN A 26 3.54 9.27 7.46
N ALA A 27 4.83 9.34 7.15
CA ALA A 27 5.78 8.27 7.46
C ALA A 27 6.03 8.18 8.96
N PRO A 28 6.24 6.96 9.50
CA PRO A 28 6.82 6.79 10.83
C PRO A 28 8.18 7.48 10.90
N GLU A 29 8.46 8.17 12.01
CA GLU A 29 9.76 8.83 12.22
C GLU A 29 10.93 7.85 12.24
N LYS A 30 10.68 6.60 12.64
CA LYS A 30 11.69 5.54 12.77
C LYS A 30 11.11 4.19 12.34
N ILE A 31 11.99 3.32 11.84
CA ILE A 31 11.69 1.90 11.67
C ILE A 31 11.89 1.22 13.01
N GLU A 32 10.83 0.61 13.53
CA GLU A 32 10.86 -0.14 14.78
C GLU A 32 10.80 -1.65 14.49
N PHE A 33 11.52 -2.45 15.29
CA PHE A 33 11.54 -3.91 15.16
C PHE A 33 10.96 -4.54 16.42
N VAL A 34 9.63 -4.68 16.47
CA VAL A 34 8.89 -5.21 17.62
C VAL A 34 7.91 -6.26 17.13
N GLY A 35 8.31 -7.54 17.16
CA GLY A 35 7.50 -8.64 16.61
C GLY A 35 7.31 -8.61 15.09
N GLY A 36 8.05 -7.75 14.38
CA GLY A 36 7.95 -7.48 12.96
C GLY A 36 8.56 -6.12 12.62
N ILE A 37 8.31 -5.63 11.40
CA ILE A 37 8.65 -4.25 11.01
C ILE A 37 7.46 -3.35 11.38
N PHE A 38 7.74 -2.28 12.12
CA PHE A 38 6.80 -1.33 12.75
C PHE A 38 5.93 -1.94 13.86
N ASP A 39 5.57 -1.13 14.85
CA ASP A 39 4.77 -1.55 16.02
C ASP A 39 3.30 -1.85 15.62
N GLY A 40 2.78 -1.18 14.58
CA GLY A 40 1.36 -1.26 14.21
C GLY A 40 1.07 -1.58 12.74
N GLU A 41 -0.07 -2.22 12.51
CA GLU A 41 -0.62 -2.47 11.16
C GLU A 41 -0.81 -1.17 10.37
N ARG A 42 -1.28 -0.10 11.01
CA ARG A 42 -1.43 1.22 10.36
C ARG A 42 -0.12 1.74 9.79
N GLN A 43 0.98 1.65 10.54
CA GLN A 43 2.30 2.08 10.07
C GLN A 43 2.78 1.21 8.90
N ARG A 44 2.57 -0.12 8.98
CA ARG A 44 2.88 -1.06 7.88
C ARG A 44 2.09 -0.72 6.61
N ILE A 45 0.79 -0.47 6.71
CA ILE A 45 -0.06 -0.12 5.56
C ILE A 45 0.37 1.22 4.97
N THR A 46 0.62 2.23 5.80
CA THR A 46 1.08 3.55 5.32
C THR A 46 2.39 3.44 4.54
N VAL A 47 3.40 2.76 5.11
CA VAL A 47 4.69 2.61 4.44
C VAL A 47 4.56 1.73 3.19
N LEU A 48 3.72 0.68 3.23
CA LEU A 48 3.44 -0.12 2.04
C LEU A 48 2.81 0.72 0.93
N ALA A 49 1.83 1.57 1.24
CA ALA A 49 1.20 2.45 0.26
C ALA A 49 2.20 3.46 -0.33
N MET A 50 3.07 4.04 0.50
CA MET A 50 4.18 4.92 0.06
C MET A 50 5.12 4.21 -0.92
N LEU A 51 5.49 2.96 -0.62
CA LEU A 51 6.35 2.15 -1.49
C LEU A 51 5.64 1.80 -2.79
N LEU A 52 4.35 1.44 -2.74
CA LEU A 52 3.56 1.10 -3.92
C LEU A 52 3.36 2.28 -4.87
N GLU A 53 3.22 3.52 -4.39
CA GLU A 53 3.20 4.71 -5.27
C GLU A 53 4.51 4.87 -6.05
N ASN A 54 5.65 4.60 -5.41
CA ASN A 54 6.97 4.75 -6.03
C ASN A 54 7.35 3.56 -6.93
N LEU A 55 6.90 2.35 -6.60
CA LEU A 55 7.27 1.11 -7.30
C LEU A 55 6.26 0.69 -8.37
N GLY A 56 4.96 0.91 -8.11
CA GLY A 56 3.86 0.44 -8.94
C GLY A 56 3.46 -1.00 -8.66
N ILE A 57 2.21 -1.31 -8.99
CA ILE A 57 1.60 -2.64 -8.84
C ILE A 57 2.37 -3.70 -9.63
N ASP A 58 2.81 -3.38 -10.86
CA ASP A 58 3.44 -4.38 -11.74
C ASP A 58 4.75 -4.93 -11.17
N LYS A 59 5.49 -4.12 -10.40
CA LYS A 59 6.67 -4.59 -9.65
C LYS A 59 6.28 -5.30 -8.36
N ALA A 60 5.26 -4.81 -7.66
CA ALA A 60 4.81 -5.41 -6.41
C ALA A 60 4.27 -6.84 -6.60
N VAL A 61 3.50 -7.11 -7.64
CA VAL A 61 2.92 -8.45 -7.90
C VAL A 61 3.94 -9.48 -8.35
N GLN A 62 5.17 -9.05 -8.71
CA GLN A 62 6.30 -9.97 -8.93
C GLN A 62 6.85 -10.51 -7.61
N LEU A 63 6.50 -9.90 -6.47
CA LEU A 63 6.83 -10.38 -5.15
C LEU A 63 5.76 -11.39 -4.71
N GLY A 64 6.18 -12.64 -4.49
CA GLY A 64 5.27 -13.73 -4.12
C GLY A 64 4.70 -14.48 -5.33
N ASN A 65 3.70 -15.32 -5.08
CA ASN A 65 3.06 -16.15 -6.12
C ASN A 65 1.90 -15.38 -6.78
N PRO A 66 1.90 -15.20 -8.12
CA PRO A 66 0.80 -14.53 -8.84
C PRO A 66 -0.58 -15.13 -8.60
N ALA A 67 -0.68 -16.44 -8.32
CA ALA A 67 -1.95 -17.09 -8.04
C ALA A 67 -2.58 -16.59 -6.73
N ASP A 68 -1.77 -16.33 -5.70
CA ASP A 68 -2.25 -15.84 -4.40
C ASP A 68 -2.75 -14.39 -4.52
N TRP A 69 -2.07 -13.56 -5.32
CA TRP A 69 -2.53 -12.22 -5.66
C TRP A 69 -3.90 -12.24 -6.34
N LYS A 70 -4.07 -13.13 -7.32
CA LYS A 70 -5.35 -13.27 -8.03
C LYS A 70 -6.48 -13.67 -7.07
N ALA A 71 -6.24 -14.68 -6.23
CA ALA A 71 -7.23 -15.14 -5.25
C ALA A 71 -7.64 -14.01 -4.28
N ALA A 72 -6.67 -13.26 -3.75
CA ALA A 72 -6.96 -12.14 -2.86
C ALA A 72 -7.78 -11.02 -3.54
N ILE A 73 -7.55 -10.74 -4.82
CA ILE A 73 -8.34 -9.78 -5.59
C ILE A 73 -9.76 -10.30 -5.82
N ASP A 74 -9.92 -11.58 -6.18
CA ASP A 74 -11.24 -12.19 -6.39
C ASP A 74 -12.08 -12.13 -5.10
N ASP A 75 -11.49 -12.46 -3.94
CA ASP A 75 -12.14 -12.35 -2.63
C ASP A 75 -12.54 -10.90 -2.29
N LEU A 76 -11.65 -9.93 -2.58
CA LEU A 76 -11.94 -8.50 -2.40
C LEU A 76 -13.13 -8.05 -3.24
N LEU A 77 -13.21 -8.49 -4.50
CA LEU A 77 -14.31 -8.13 -5.40
C LEU A 77 -15.64 -8.75 -4.93
N GLN A 78 -15.62 -10.00 -4.47
CA GLN A 78 -16.80 -10.68 -3.93
C GLN A 78 -17.33 -9.99 -2.67
N SER A 79 -16.45 -9.64 -1.73
CA SER A 79 -16.86 -8.94 -0.49
C SER A 79 -17.52 -7.59 -0.77
N LYS A 80 -17.05 -6.84 -1.78
CA LYS A 80 -17.66 -5.57 -2.21
C LYS A 80 -19.01 -5.76 -2.90
N GLN A 81 -19.22 -6.86 -3.62
CA GLN A 81 -20.51 -7.17 -4.25
C GLN A 81 -21.55 -7.65 -3.22
N GLY A 82 -21.12 -8.39 -2.20
CA GLY A 82 -21.99 -8.84 -1.10
C GLY A 82 -22.46 -7.72 -0.17
N ASN A 83 -21.67 -6.65 -0.01
CA ASN A 83 -22.02 -5.48 0.80
C ASN A 83 -22.93 -4.45 0.08
N ASN A 84 -23.27 -4.67 -1.19
CA ASN A 84 -24.14 -3.81 -2.00
C ASN A 84 -25.56 -4.40 -2.19
N LYS A 85 -25.97 -5.34 -1.32
CA LYS A 85 -27.26 -6.02 -1.41
C LYS A 85 -28.06 -5.92 -0.10
#